data_AF-A0AAD7YBM6-F1
#
_entry.id   AF-A0AAD7YBM6-F1
#
_cell.length_a   1.000
_cell.length_b   1.000
_cell.length_c   1.000
_cell.angle_alpha   90.00
_cell.angle_beta   90.00
_cell.angle_gamma   90.00
#
_symmetry.space_group_name_H-M   'P 1'
#
loop_
_entity.id
_entity.type
_entity.pdbx_description
1 polymer ?
#
loop_
_entity_poly.entity_id
_entity_poly.type
_entity_poly.pdbx_seq_one_letter_code
_entity_poly.pdbx_strand_id
1 'polypeptide(L)'
;MKLSKKSSDNTSVDIDTTTTAAVIPSTSSTTTVGTSTEVQIRKPFVDLSNKQKKRRSESLLDYSPEELTFALVERLRIDQNNDLACVIEHITKNPDSIASVQATLFKKNRKKSFDEDHALGLYTSLNLSKWKYLCLRKALLDYEVPVLPSYHKLLEAKKRCYPHYLEITERGARVKLQALLDLTVQKILQITGTQTDSSTEGLKLISKWGFDGTSSQSTYKQRSQDVDFSDSSVSMSSLVPLKLVSNNSTIWENPTPSSTH
;
A
#
# COMPACT_ATOMS: atom_id res chain seq x y z
N MET A 1 -35.66 29.60 -35.05
CA MET A 1 -35.15 29.25 -36.39
C MET A 1 -35.45 27.78 -36.65
N LYS A 2 -36.18 27.49 -37.74
CA LYS A 2 -36.59 26.16 -38.23
C LYS A 2 -35.47 25.49 -39.05
N LEU A 3 -35.70 24.20 -39.36
CA LEU A 3 -35.14 23.29 -40.38
C LEU A 3 -34.13 22.29 -39.77
N SER A 4 -34.33 20.97 -39.64
CA SER A 4 -35.10 19.92 -40.35
C SER A 4 -34.73 19.67 -41.82
N LYS A 5 -34.05 18.53 -42.07
CA LYS A 5 -34.39 17.42 -43.02
C LYS A 5 -33.27 16.36 -42.98
N LYS A 6 -33.55 15.10 -42.60
CA LYS A 6 -33.98 13.91 -43.41
C LYS A 6 -32.81 13.26 -44.19
N SER A 7 -32.44 12.00 -43.88
CA SER A 7 -32.98 10.71 -44.42
C SER A 7 -32.28 10.38 -45.75
N SER A 8 -31.80 9.18 -46.08
CA SER A 8 -32.40 7.81 -46.07
C SER A 8 -31.31 6.80 -46.50
N ASP A 9 -31.17 5.65 -45.84
CA ASP A 9 -31.65 4.27 -46.19
C ASP A 9 -30.83 3.49 -47.23
N ASN A 10 -30.43 2.26 -46.87
CA ASN A 10 -31.02 0.98 -47.37
C ASN A 10 -30.16 -0.24 -46.94
N THR A 11 -30.70 -1.19 -46.13
CA THR A 11 -31.21 -2.56 -46.47
C THR A 11 -30.13 -3.56 -46.95
N SER A 12 -30.05 -4.85 -46.60
CA SER A 12 -31.02 -5.93 -46.28
C SER A 12 -30.19 -7.13 -45.72
N VAL A 13 -30.62 -8.13 -44.93
CA VAL A 13 -31.53 -9.31 -45.15
C VAL A 13 -31.46 -10.10 -43.80
N ASP A 14 -32.54 -10.32 -43.01
CA ASP A 14 -33.48 -11.49 -43.00
C ASP A 14 -32.81 -12.84 -42.53
N ILE A 15 -33.24 -13.64 -41.53
CA ILE A 15 -34.57 -14.21 -41.17
C ILE A 15 -34.58 -14.84 -39.74
N ASP A 16 -35.79 -14.84 -39.14
CA ASP A 16 -36.36 -15.55 -37.96
C ASP A 16 -35.97 -17.05 -37.77
N THR A 17 -36.06 -17.71 -36.60
CA THR A 17 -37.33 -18.03 -35.88
C THR A 17 -37.06 -18.70 -34.51
N THR A 18 -37.89 -18.33 -33.53
CA THR A 18 -38.12 -18.91 -32.19
C THR A 18 -38.74 -20.32 -32.22
N THR A 19 -38.57 -21.16 -31.18
CA THR A 19 -39.68 -21.89 -30.49
C THR A 19 -39.19 -22.75 -29.31
N THR A 20 -39.89 -22.57 -28.18
CA THR A 20 -39.86 -23.33 -26.92
C THR A 20 -41.12 -24.22 -26.85
N ALA A 21 -41.02 -25.46 -26.38
CA ALA A 21 -41.94 -26.12 -25.41
C ALA A 21 -41.84 -27.66 -25.44
N ALA A 22 -42.31 -28.27 -24.36
CA ALA A 22 -41.96 -29.58 -23.82
C ALA A 22 -43.02 -30.70 -24.04
N VAL A 23 -42.66 -31.89 -23.54
CA VAL A 23 -43.50 -32.99 -22.96
C VAL A 23 -43.58 -34.34 -23.74
N ILE A 24 -43.33 -35.38 -22.94
CA ILE A 24 -43.19 -36.87 -23.05
C ILE A 24 -44.57 -37.56 -23.27
N PRO A 25 -44.78 -38.91 -23.22
CA PRO A 25 -43.94 -40.14 -23.37
C PRO A 25 -44.57 -41.29 -24.22
N SER A 26 -43.86 -42.42 -24.42
CA SER A 26 -44.38 -43.79 -24.13
C SER A 26 -43.45 -44.97 -24.57
N THR A 27 -43.08 -45.80 -23.56
CA THR A 27 -43.03 -47.30 -23.49
C THR A 27 -42.21 -48.13 -24.50
N SER A 28 -41.50 -49.24 -24.20
CA SER A 28 -41.29 -50.14 -23.03
C SER A 28 -40.11 -51.06 -23.42
N SER A 29 -39.02 -51.26 -22.67
CA SER A 29 -38.77 -51.99 -21.41
C SER A 29 -37.87 -53.20 -21.70
N THR A 30 -36.73 -53.35 -21.00
CA THR A 30 -36.17 -54.63 -20.50
C THR A 30 -34.86 -54.35 -19.75
N THR A 31 -34.80 -54.88 -18.54
CA THR A 31 -33.69 -54.93 -17.60
C THR A 31 -32.49 -55.70 -18.18
N THR A 32 -31.32 -55.07 -18.22
CA THR A 32 -30.03 -55.79 -18.10
C THR A 32 -29.10 -54.98 -17.20
N VAL A 33 -28.81 -55.57 -16.03
CA VAL A 33 -27.83 -55.08 -15.07
C VAL A 33 -26.45 -55.37 -15.66
N GLY A 34 -25.80 -54.35 -16.20
CA GLY A 34 -24.38 -54.35 -16.51
C GLY A 34 -23.74 -53.18 -15.77
N THR A 35 -22.84 -53.46 -14.84
CA THR A 35 -22.08 -52.46 -14.11
C THR A 35 -21.10 -51.79 -15.07
N SER A 36 -21.57 -50.80 -15.85
CA SER A 36 -20.73 -49.91 -16.61
C SER A 36 -20.12 -48.90 -15.65
N THR A 37 -18.88 -49.16 -15.24
CA THR A 37 -18.03 -48.12 -14.65
C THR A 37 -17.91 -47.00 -15.67
N GLU A 38 -18.66 -45.91 -15.48
CA GLU A 38 -18.48 -44.68 -16.26
C GLU A 38 -17.00 -44.30 -16.19
N VAL A 39 -16.31 -44.42 -17.32
CA VAL A 39 -14.94 -43.93 -17.46
C VAL A 39 -15.04 -42.41 -17.36
N GLN A 40 -14.90 -41.88 -16.15
CA GLN A 40 -14.80 -40.46 -15.92
C GLN A 40 -13.65 -39.92 -16.77
N ILE A 41 -13.99 -39.13 -17.79
CA ILE A 41 -13.01 -38.43 -18.62
C ILE A 41 -12.19 -37.55 -17.69
N ARG A 42 -10.92 -37.91 -17.53
CA ARG A 42 -9.99 -37.21 -16.65
C ARG A 42 -9.81 -35.78 -17.17
N LYS A 43 -10.11 -34.79 -16.32
CA LYS A 43 -9.77 -33.38 -16.61
C LYS A 43 -8.28 -33.24 -16.95
N PRO A 44 -7.89 -32.39 -17.92
CA PRO A 44 -6.49 -32.16 -18.28
C PRO A 44 -5.70 -31.59 -17.09
N PHE A 45 -4.40 -31.86 -17.04
CA PHE A 45 -3.56 -31.53 -15.87
C PHE A 45 -3.50 -30.02 -15.60
N VAL A 46 -3.55 -29.19 -16.63
CA VAL A 46 -3.48 -27.72 -16.55
C VAL A 46 -4.63 -27.16 -15.71
N ASP A 47 -5.83 -27.71 -15.85
CA ASP A 47 -7.08 -27.20 -15.26
C ASP A 47 -7.36 -27.72 -13.83
N LEU A 48 -6.47 -28.55 -13.29
CA LEU A 48 -6.61 -29.08 -11.93
C LEU A 48 -6.17 -28.07 -10.86
N SER A 49 -6.81 -28.15 -9.70
CA SER A 49 -6.36 -27.44 -8.49
C SER A 49 -4.99 -27.96 -8.01
N ASN A 50 -4.23 -27.14 -7.29
CA ASN A 50 -2.89 -27.53 -6.77
C ASN A 50 -2.92 -28.84 -5.95
N LYS A 51 -3.98 -29.07 -5.17
CA LYS A 51 -4.16 -30.31 -4.39
C LYS A 51 -4.34 -31.53 -5.28
N GLN A 52 -5.04 -31.39 -6.41
CA GLN A 52 -5.25 -32.48 -7.38
C GLN A 52 -4.02 -32.71 -8.27
N LYS A 53 -3.30 -31.65 -8.65
CA LYS A 53 -2.01 -31.75 -9.35
C LYS A 53 -1.01 -32.55 -8.52
N LYS A 54 -0.89 -32.23 -7.22
CA LYS A 54 -0.02 -32.96 -6.28
C LYS A 54 -0.35 -34.45 -6.21
N ARG A 55 -1.63 -34.80 -6.02
CA ARG A 55 -2.08 -36.22 -6.00
C ARG A 55 -1.79 -36.96 -7.29
N ARG A 56 -1.87 -36.30 -8.45
CA ARG A 56 -1.56 -36.92 -9.75
C ARG A 56 -0.06 -37.05 -10.01
N SER A 57 0.76 -36.18 -9.43
CA SER A 57 2.22 -36.22 -9.58
C SER A 57 2.91 -37.05 -8.49
N GLU A 58 2.18 -37.60 -7.52
CA GLU A 58 2.75 -38.40 -6.42
C GLU A 58 3.56 -39.59 -6.95
N SER A 59 3.06 -40.30 -7.97
CA SER A 59 3.78 -41.41 -8.60
C SER A 59 5.03 -41.00 -9.38
N LEU A 60 5.21 -39.70 -9.66
CA LEU A 60 6.40 -39.18 -10.32
C LEU A 60 7.48 -38.78 -9.31
N LEU A 61 7.13 -38.61 -8.02
CA LEU A 61 8.09 -38.26 -6.97
C LEU A 61 8.96 -39.45 -6.52
N ASP A 62 8.61 -40.67 -6.95
CA ASP A 62 9.38 -41.88 -6.67
C ASP A 62 10.71 -41.94 -7.45
N TYR A 63 10.85 -41.13 -8.50
CA TYR A 63 12.05 -41.06 -9.35
C TYR A 63 13.09 -40.06 -8.83
N SER A 64 14.36 -40.28 -9.17
CA SER A 64 15.45 -39.36 -8.79
C SER A 64 15.24 -37.97 -9.40
N PRO A 65 15.60 -36.87 -8.70
CA PRO A 65 15.52 -35.52 -9.27
C PRO A 65 16.30 -35.38 -10.58
N GLU A 66 17.41 -36.11 -10.74
CA GLU A 66 18.22 -36.13 -11.96
C GLU A 66 17.46 -36.76 -13.13
N GLU A 67 16.81 -37.90 -12.89
CA GLU A 67 15.97 -38.60 -13.89
C GLU A 67 14.77 -37.74 -14.30
N LEU A 68 14.15 -37.05 -13.34
CA LEU A 68 13.05 -36.13 -13.60
C LEU A 68 13.49 -34.92 -14.41
N THR A 69 14.66 -34.34 -14.13
CA THR A 69 15.21 -33.23 -14.93
C THR A 69 15.54 -33.67 -16.36
N PHE A 70 16.11 -34.86 -16.52
CA PHE A 70 16.41 -35.41 -17.85
C PHE A 70 15.12 -35.66 -18.65
N ALA A 71 14.13 -36.31 -18.04
CA ALA A 71 12.83 -36.56 -18.67
C ALA A 71 12.10 -35.25 -19.04
N LEU A 72 12.22 -34.21 -18.22
CA LEU A 72 11.67 -32.89 -18.51
C LEU A 72 12.36 -32.23 -19.70
N VAL A 73 13.69 -32.22 -19.73
CA VAL A 73 14.48 -31.64 -20.85
C VAL A 73 14.16 -32.34 -22.16
N GLU A 74 14.08 -33.68 -22.14
CA GLU A 74 13.74 -34.47 -23.33
C GLU A 74 12.32 -34.18 -23.81
N ARG A 75 11.37 -34.08 -22.88
CA ARG A 75 9.98 -33.71 -23.21
C ARG A 75 9.90 -32.32 -23.84
N LEU A 76 10.65 -31.35 -23.33
CA LEU A 76 10.69 -29.99 -23.86
C LEU A 76 11.28 -29.92 -25.27
N ARG A 77 12.28 -30.76 -25.58
CA ARG A 77 12.85 -30.88 -26.94
C ARG A 77 11.85 -31.50 -27.92
N ILE A 78 11.12 -32.53 -27.50
CA ILE A 78 10.02 -33.13 -28.29
C ILE A 78 8.94 -32.08 -28.59
N ASP A 79 8.58 -31.28 -27.59
CA ASP A 79 7.58 -30.21 -27.71
C ASP A 79 8.15 -28.92 -28.39
N GLN A 80 9.36 -28.99 -28.98
CA GLN A 80 10.08 -27.90 -29.68
C GLN A 80 10.42 -26.65 -28.86
N ASN A 81 10.37 -26.73 -27.53
CA ASN A 81 10.72 -25.65 -26.63
C ASN A 81 12.22 -25.71 -26.24
N ASN A 82 13.08 -25.52 -27.25
CA ASN A 82 14.53 -25.70 -27.11
C ASN A 82 15.18 -24.66 -26.18
N ASP A 83 14.64 -23.44 -26.12
CA ASP A 83 15.16 -22.38 -25.26
C ASP A 83 14.99 -22.75 -23.78
N LEU A 84 13.80 -23.23 -23.39
CA LEU A 84 13.53 -23.65 -22.02
C LEU A 84 14.38 -24.88 -21.63
N ALA A 85 14.53 -25.84 -22.55
CA ALA A 85 15.37 -27.02 -22.35
C ALA A 85 16.83 -26.64 -22.09
N CYS A 86 17.39 -25.73 -22.89
CA CYS A 86 18.75 -25.22 -22.75
C CYS A 86 18.95 -24.50 -21.41
N VAL A 87 17.99 -23.67 -20.99
CA VAL A 87 18.04 -22.95 -19.70
C VAL A 87 18.04 -23.92 -18.51
N ILE A 88 17.15 -24.92 -18.52
CA ILE A 88 17.07 -25.91 -17.43
C ILE A 88 18.37 -26.74 -17.36
N GLU A 89 18.90 -27.17 -18.50
CA GLU A 89 20.16 -27.92 -18.56
C GLU A 89 21.35 -27.09 -18.06
N HIS A 90 21.42 -25.81 -18.44
CA HIS A 90 22.47 -24.89 -18.01
C HIS A 90 22.43 -24.62 -16.49
N ILE A 91 21.23 -24.45 -15.93
CA ILE A 91 20.99 -24.26 -14.50
C ILE A 91 21.37 -25.51 -13.70
N THR A 92 21.00 -26.69 -14.22
CA THR A 92 21.26 -27.97 -13.55
C THR A 92 22.77 -28.30 -13.54
N LYS A 93 23.49 -27.94 -14.60
CA LYS A 93 24.96 -28.14 -14.72
C LYS A 93 25.78 -27.12 -13.93
N ASN A 94 25.26 -25.91 -13.70
CA ASN A 94 26.01 -24.82 -13.04
C ASN A 94 25.22 -24.27 -11.83
N PRO A 95 25.26 -24.96 -10.68
CA PRO A 95 24.51 -24.55 -9.49
C PRO A 95 24.98 -23.19 -8.93
N ASP A 96 26.25 -22.82 -9.12
CA ASP A 96 26.81 -21.55 -8.65
C ASP A 96 26.21 -20.33 -9.38
N SER A 97 25.84 -20.53 -10.65
CA SER A 97 25.17 -19.51 -11.46
C SER A 97 23.74 -19.24 -11.01
N ILE A 98 23.11 -20.17 -10.27
CA ILE A 98 21.72 -20.05 -9.79
C ILE A 98 21.58 -18.84 -8.86
N ALA A 99 22.54 -18.61 -7.97
CA ALA A 99 22.49 -17.47 -7.06
C ALA A 99 22.51 -16.12 -7.82
N SER A 100 23.34 -16.03 -8.87
CA SER A 100 23.43 -14.84 -9.73
C SER A 100 22.17 -14.66 -10.59
N VAL A 101 21.66 -15.74 -11.19
CA VAL A 101 20.44 -15.75 -11.98
C VAL A 101 19.23 -15.39 -11.11
N GLN A 102 19.13 -15.94 -9.91
CA GLN A 102 18.09 -15.57 -8.94
C GLN A 102 18.21 -14.11 -8.52
N ALA A 103 19.43 -13.63 -8.27
CA ALA A 103 19.67 -12.23 -7.95
C ALA A 103 19.35 -11.30 -9.13
N THR A 104 19.38 -11.76 -10.38
CA THR A 104 19.13 -10.90 -11.56
C THR A 104 17.66 -10.93 -11.97
N LEU A 105 17.04 -12.11 -12.01
CA LEU A 105 15.62 -12.30 -12.37
C LEU A 105 14.67 -11.98 -11.22
N PHE A 106 15.05 -12.32 -9.98
CA PHE A 106 14.21 -12.17 -8.80
C PHE A 106 14.75 -11.16 -7.79
N LYS A 107 15.77 -10.35 -8.12
CA LYS A 107 15.87 -9.03 -7.47
C LYS A 107 14.59 -8.31 -7.82
N LYS A 108 13.60 -8.41 -6.94
CA LYS A 108 12.62 -7.36 -6.75
C LYS A 108 13.45 -6.10 -6.60
N ASN A 109 13.54 -5.31 -7.67
CA ASN A 109 13.69 -3.88 -7.55
C ASN A 109 12.51 -3.47 -6.67
N ARG A 110 12.70 -3.54 -5.35
CA ARG A 110 11.73 -3.06 -4.38
C ARG A 110 11.67 -1.58 -4.69
N LYS A 111 10.68 -1.19 -5.50
CA LYS A 111 10.44 0.21 -5.86
C LYS A 111 10.49 0.97 -4.53
N LYS A 112 11.47 1.86 -4.38
CA LYS A 112 11.68 2.59 -3.13
C LYS A 112 10.38 3.33 -2.85
N SER A 113 9.67 2.91 -1.81
CA SER A 113 8.51 3.63 -1.32
C SER A 113 9.00 4.75 -0.43
N PHE A 114 8.26 5.86 -0.39
CA PHE A 114 8.49 6.88 0.61
C PHE A 114 8.33 6.27 2.00
N ASP A 115 9.25 6.64 2.87
CA ASP A 115 9.07 6.44 4.30
C ASP A 115 7.84 7.24 4.79
N GLU A 116 7.27 6.78 5.90
CA GLU A 116 6.03 7.32 6.46
C GLU A 116 6.20 8.78 6.89
N ASP A 117 7.35 9.12 7.47
CA ASP A 117 7.65 10.49 7.93
C ASP A 117 7.96 11.41 6.75
N HIS A 118 8.65 10.88 5.74
CA HIS A 118 8.93 11.59 4.50
C HIS A 118 7.64 11.89 3.70
N ALA A 119 6.71 10.93 3.65
CA ALA A 119 5.41 11.11 3.01
C ALA A 119 4.53 12.10 3.78
N LEU A 120 4.60 12.11 5.12
CA LEU A 120 3.91 13.10 5.96
C LEU A 120 4.48 14.51 5.76
N GLY A 121 5.80 14.64 5.63
CA GLY A 121 6.46 15.88 5.25
C GLY A 121 5.91 16.41 3.93
N LEU A 122 5.92 15.58 2.88
CA LEU A 122 5.35 15.94 1.57
C LEU A 122 3.87 16.34 1.66
N TYR A 123 3.07 15.58 2.40
CA TYR A 123 1.64 15.85 2.63
C TYR A 123 1.42 17.26 3.21
N THR A 124 2.28 17.67 4.14
CA THR A 124 2.19 18.96 4.84
C THR A 124 2.75 20.10 3.99
N SER A 125 3.93 19.92 3.38
CA SER A 125 4.56 20.93 2.51
C SER A 125 3.70 21.29 1.31
N LEU A 126 2.94 20.34 0.77
CA LEU A 126 2.03 20.55 -0.37
C LEU A 126 0.61 20.92 0.05
N ASN A 127 0.31 21.08 1.35
CA ASN A 127 -1.03 21.35 1.86
C ASN A 127 -2.12 20.42 1.29
N LEU A 128 -1.82 19.12 1.21
CA LEU A 128 -2.75 18.14 0.64
C LEU A 128 -3.93 17.91 1.56
N SER A 129 -5.12 17.79 0.98
CA SER A 129 -6.26 17.18 1.68
C SER A 129 -6.16 15.65 1.62
N LYS A 130 -6.87 14.96 2.51
CA LYS A 130 -6.98 13.49 2.49
C LYS A 130 -7.39 12.99 1.10
N TRP A 131 -8.37 13.63 0.49
CA TRP A 131 -8.86 13.26 -0.83
C TRP A 131 -7.79 13.46 -1.91
N LYS A 132 -7.13 14.63 -1.94
CA LYS A 132 -6.04 14.91 -2.90
C LYS A 132 -4.91 13.88 -2.78
N TYR A 133 -4.52 13.52 -1.56
CA TYR A 133 -3.50 12.49 -1.31
C TYR A 133 -3.93 11.11 -1.85
N LEU A 134 -5.18 10.70 -1.59
CA LEU A 134 -5.70 9.42 -2.08
C LEU A 134 -5.79 9.39 -3.60
N CYS A 135 -6.22 10.48 -4.24
CA CYS A 135 -6.25 10.60 -5.69
C CYS A 135 -4.85 10.52 -6.29
N LEU A 136 -3.87 11.24 -5.72
CA LEU A 136 -2.47 11.18 -6.14
C LEU A 136 -1.90 9.76 -6.02
N ARG A 137 -2.15 9.11 -4.89
CA ARG A 137 -1.71 7.72 -4.67
C ARG A 137 -2.35 6.76 -5.67
N LYS A 138 -3.65 6.92 -5.96
CA LYS A 138 -4.36 6.09 -6.93
C LYS A 138 -3.78 6.26 -8.32
N ALA A 139 -3.60 7.50 -8.78
CA ALA A 139 -2.99 7.80 -10.07
C ALA A 139 -1.61 7.15 -10.21
N LEU A 140 -0.75 7.23 -9.19
CA LEU A 140 0.57 6.58 -9.20
C LEU A 140 0.49 5.05 -9.23
N LEU A 141 -0.53 4.47 -8.58
CA LEU A 141 -0.76 3.03 -8.60
C LEU A 141 -1.24 2.54 -9.96
N ASP A 142 -2.03 3.35 -10.68
CA ASP A 142 -2.49 3.05 -12.04
C ASP A 142 -1.30 2.96 -13.03
N TYR A 143 -0.20 3.69 -12.77
CA TYR A 143 1.07 3.55 -13.50
C TYR A 143 2.01 2.49 -12.91
N GLU A 144 1.51 1.62 -12.02
CA GLU A 144 2.28 0.59 -11.31
C GLU A 144 3.46 1.13 -10.48
N VAL A 145 3.42 2.38 -10.03
CA VAL A 145 4.47 3.02 -9.23
C VAL A 145 3.97 3.18 -7.77
N PRO A 146 4.05 2.13 -6.92
CA PRO A 146 3.58 2.17 -5.53
C PRO A 146 4.58 2.90 -4.62
N VAL A 147 4.78 4.18 -4.89
CA VAL A 147 5.77 5.02 -4.21
C VAL A 147 5.21 5.62 -2.91
N LEU A 148 3.92 5.97 -2.87
CA LEU A 148 3.31 6.57 -1.69
C LEU A 148 2.69 5.52 -0.74
N PRO A 149 2.95 5.61 0.59
CA PRO A 149 2.36 4.72 1.57
C PRO A 149 0.84 4.89 1.68
N SER A 150 0.15 3.94 2.30
CA SER A 150 -1.29 4.06 2.53
C SER A 150 -1.61 5.23 3.46
N TYR A 151 -2.82 5.79 3.34
CA TYR A 151 -3.24 6.87 4.23
C TYR A 151 -3.27 6.45 5.71
N HIS A 152 -3.50 5.17 5.99
CA HIS A 152 -3.43 4.63 7.36
C HIS A 152 -2.03 4.79 7.97
N LYS A 153 -0.98 4.49 7.21
CA LYS A 153 0.41 4.69 7.65
C LYS A 153 0.72 6.16 7.92
N LEU A 154 0.23 7.06 7.06
CA LEU A 154 0.30 8.51 7.33
C LEU A 154 -0.41 8.89 8.62
N LEU A 155 -1.59 8.31 8.89
CA LEU A 155 -2.33 8.60 10.10
C LEU A 155 -1.56 8.17 11.36
N GLU A 156 -0.92 7.00 11.33
CA GLU A 156 -0.06 6.54 12.42
C GLU A 156 1.16 7.46 12.59
N ALA A 157 1.79 7.91 11.49
CA ALA A 157 2.84 8.93 11.55
C ALA A 157 2.37 10.25 12.18
N LYS A 158 1.15 10.72 11.86
CA LYS A 158 0.56 11.92 12.48
C LYS A 158 0.35 11.73 13.99
N LYS A 159 -0.18 10.57 14.39
CA LYS A 159 -0.38 10.24 15.82
C LYS A 159 0.93 10.18 16.60
N ARG A 160 2.01 9.69 15.99
CA ARG A 160 3.38 9.71 16.58
C ARG A 160 3.92 11.13 16.85
N CYS A 161 3.26 12.17 16.35
CA CYS A 161 3.63 13.57 16.57
C CYS A 161 2.67 14.31 17.52
N TYR A 162 1.68 13.64 18.10
CA TYR A 162 0.77 14.26 19.06
C TYR A 162 1.32 14.16 20.49
N PRO A 163 1.27 15.26 21.27
CA PRO A 163 1.67 15.23 22.66
C PRO A 163 0.66 14.44 23.50
N HIS A 164 1.14 13.85 24.59
CA HIS A 164 0.28 13.25 25.60
C HIS A 164 -0.46 14.36 26.38
N TYR A 165 -1.67 14.06 26.85
CA TYR A 165 -2.50 14.98 27.66
C TYR A 165 -2.88 16.28 26.95
N LEU A 166 -3.66 16.16 25.87
CA LEU A 166 -4.28 17.29 25.18
C LEU A 166 -5.66 17.57 25.77
N GLU A 167 -5.86 18.77 26.30
CA GLU A 167 -7.15 19.25 26.79
C GLU A 167 -7.80 20.12 25.71
N ILE A 168 -8.93 19.67 25.18
CA ILE A 168 -9.71 20.43 24.19
C ILE A 168 -11.04 20.81 24.82
N THR A 169 -11.33 22.10 24.80
CA THR A 169 -12.58 22.68 25.30
C THR A 169 -13.18 23.57 24.21
N GLU A 170 -14.42 24.03 24.41
CA GLU A 170 -15.04 25.02 23.53
C GLU A 170 -14.23 26.34 23.49
N ARG A 171 -13.45 26.66 24.52
CA ARG A 171 -12.68 27.91 24.58
C ARG A 171 -11.27 27.79 23.98
N GLY A 172 -10.85 26.59 23.59
CA GLY A 172 -9.54 26.35 22.97
C GLY A 172 -8.90 25.04 23.38
N ALA A 173 -7.63 24.89 23.00
CA ALA A 173 -6.82 23.71 23.25
C ALA A 173 -5.59 24.05 24.10
N ARG A 174 -5.25 23.17 25.04
CA ARG A 174 -4.09 23.30 25.92
C ARG A 174 -3.32 22.00 25.99
N VAL A 175 -2.00 22.10 26.07
CA VAL A 175 -1.09 20.98 26.27
C VAL A 175 -0.22 21.25 27.48
N LYS A 176 0.09 20.21 28.25
CA LYS A 176 1.01 20.33 29.37
C LYS A 176 2.41 20.65 28.84
N LEU A 177 3.04 21.72 29.32
CA LEU A 177 4.35 22.18 28.84
C LEU A 177 5.41 21.06 28.88
N GLN A 178 5.44 20.28 29.95
CA GLN A 178 6.36 19.15 30.07
C GLN A 178 6.18 18.13 28.94
N ALA A 179 4.93 17.75 28.64
CA ALA A 179 4.64 16.79 27.57
C ALA A 179 5.07 17.31 26.19
N LEU A 180 4.95 18.63 25.95
CA LEU A 180 5.43 19.28 24.73
C LEU A 180 6.97 19.26 24.64
N LEU A 181 7.66 19.59 25.75
CA LEU A 181 9.12 19.57 25.81
C LEU A 181 9.68 18.15 25.62
N ASP A 182 9.11 17.16 26.30
CA ASP A 182 9.52 15.76 26.21
C ASP A 182 9.41 15.24 24.77
N LEU A 183 8.27 15.50 24.12
CA LEU A 183 8.06 15.13 22.72
C LEU A 183 9.06 15.82 21.79
N THR A 184 9.34 17.10 22.04
CA THR A 184 10.28 17.89 21.23
C THR A 184 11.70 17.33 21.33
N VAL A 185 12.18 17.03 22.55
CA VAL A 185 13.50 16.42 22.77
C VAL A 185 13.58 15.05 22.11
N GLN A 186 12.55 14.21 22.30
CA GLN A 186 12.50 12.88 21.69
C GLN A 186 12.62 12.95 20.16
N LYS A 187 11.94 13.89 19.50
CA LYS A 187 12.00 14.07 18.05
C LYS A 187 13.35 14.60 17.58
N ILE A 188 13.95 15.55 18.31
CA ILE A 188 15.29 16.05 17.99
C ILE A 188 16.32 14.91 18.07
N LEU A 189 16.29 14.11 19.13
CA LEU A 189 17.20 12.97 19.29
C LEU A 189 17.01 11.92 18.18
N GLN A 190 15.77 11.65 17.76
CA GLN A 190 15.48 10.77 16.63
C GLN A 190 16.10 11.28 15.31
N ILE A 191 16.06 12.59 15.07
CA ILE A 191 16.62 13.20 13.86
C ILE A 191 18.16 13.19 13.88
N THR A 192 18.76 13.50 15.02
CA THR A 192 20.23 13.51 15.15
C THR A 192 20.83 12.10 15.13
N GLY A 193 20.01 11.05 15.29
CA GLY A 193 20.49 9.66 15.30
C GLY A 193 21.31 9.31 16.53
N THR A 194 21.28 10.16 17.57
CA THR A 194 21.96 9.89 18.83
C THR A 194 21.19 8.81 19.59
N GLN A 195 21.64 7.57 19.46
CA GLN A 195 21.29 6.51 20.41
C GLN A 195 21.60 7.03 21.80
N THR A 196 20.61 6.99 22.69
CA THR A 196 20.74 7.45 24.06
C THR A 196 21.54 6.39 24.82
N ASP A 197 22.83 6.27 24.50
CA ASP A 197 23.75 5.52 25.34
C ASP A 197 23.71 6.22 26.70
N SER A 198 23.61 5.43 27.76
CA SER A 198 23.32 5.79 29.16
C SER A 198 24.28 6.79 29.84
N SER A 199 25.04 7.57 29.08
CA SER A 199 25.92 8.67 29.50
C SER A 199 25.36 10.07 29.23
N THR A 200 24.06 10.23 28.92
CA THR A 200 23.42 11.54 28.69
C THR A 200 23.13 12.30 29.99
N GLU A 201 24.09 12.40 30.90
CA GLU A 201 24.00 13.34 32.01
C GLU A 201 24.24 14.76 31.48
N GLY A 202 23.37 15.70 31.85
CA GLY A 202 23.56 17.13 31.54
C GLY A 202 23.02 17.64 30.21
N LEU A 203 22.04 16.96 29.59
CA LEU A 203 21.34 17.51 28.42
C LEU A 203 20.56 18.78 28.79
N LYS A 204 20.81 19.85 28.04
CA LYS A 204 20.14 21.14 28.19
C LYS A 204 19.49 21.55 26.88
N LEU A 205 18.15 21.61 26.87
CA LEU A 205 17.39 22.21 25.79
C LEU A 205 17.24 23.72 26.06
N ILE A 206 17.72 24.53 25.13
CA ILE A 206 17.52 25.98 25.10
C ILE A 206 16.36 26.26 24.15
N SER A 207 15.32 26.92 24.65
CA SER A 207 14.10 27.24 23.90
C SER A 207 13.70 28.71 24.09
N LYS A 208 13.01 29.26 23.10
CA LYS A 208 12.28 30.53 23.17
C LYS A 208 10.79 30.24 23.24
N TRP A 209 10.02 31.09 23.92
CA TRP A 209 8.56 31.03 23.90
C TRP A 209 7.97 32.44 23.84
N GLY A 210 6.72 32.54 23.45
CA GLY A 210 5.98 33.79 23.38
C GLY A 210 4.50 33.54 23.11
N PHE A 211 3.72 34.61 23.03
CA PHE A 211 2.31 34.54 22.68
C PHE A 211 1.94 35.71 21.77
N ASP A 212 0.99 35.47 20.89
CA ASP A 212 0.45 36.48 19.98
C ASP A 212 -1.06 36.24 19.77
N GLY A 213 -1.77 37.28 19.33
CA GLY A 213 -3.20 37.27 19.12
C GLY A 213 -3.59 37.84 17.77
N THR A 214 -4.60 37.23 17.15
CA THR A 214 -5.20 37.71 15.90
C THR A 214 -6.71 37.84 16.08
N SER A 215 -7.28 38.92 15.57
CA SER A 215 -8.73 39.18 15.56
C SER A 215 -9.30 39.04 14.15
N SER A 216 -10.62 39.22 14.02
CA SER A 216 -11.34 39.24 12.73
C SER A 216 -11.34 37.90 11.98
N GLN A 217 -11.28 36.79 12.70
CA GLN A 217 -11.52 35.46 12.16
C GLN A 217 -13.01 35.30 11.82
N SER A 218 -13.31 34.53 10.77
CA SER A 218 -14.69 34.17 10.44
C SER A 218 -15.28 33.35 11.57
N THR A 219 -16.32 33.87 12.22
CA THR A 219 -16.99 33.22 13.34
C THR A 219 -17.65 31.93 12.86
N TYR A 220 -17.35 30.83 13.54
CA TYR A 220 -18.14 29.62 13.44
C TYR A 220 -19.29 29.73 14.44
N LYS A 221 -20.43 29.06 14.20
CA LYS A 221 -21.52 29.00 15.19
C LYS A 221 -21.16 28.04 16.32
N GLN A 222 -20.01 28.26 16.94
CA GLN A 222 -19.47 27.40 17.96
C GLN A 222 -20.40 27.42 19.17
N ARG A 223 -20.79 26.23 19.61
CA ARG A 223 -21.63 26.08 20.80
C ARG A 223 -20.85 26.61 22.00
N SER A 224 -21.48 27.48 22.76
CA SER A 224 -20.99 28.02 24.02
C SER A 224 -22.17 28.15 24.99
N GLN A 225 -21.92 27.92 26.28
CA GLN A 225 -22.89 28.20 27.34
C GLN A 225 -22.92 29.70 27.72
N ASP A 226 -21.93 30.45 27.27
CA ASP A 226 -21.72 31.87 27.55
C ASP A 226 -22.29 32.71 26.41
N VAL A 227 -23.22 33.61 26.74
CA VAL A 227 -24.00 34.42 25.77
C VAL A 227 -23.11 35.45 25.07
N ASP A 228 -22.04 35.90 25.72
CA ASP A 228 -21.09 36.90 25.20
C ASP A 228 -19.85 36.26 24.55
N PHE A 229 -19.86 34.94 24.33
CA PHE A 229 -18.74 34.26 23.69
C PHE A 229 -18.62 34.63 22.22
N SER A 230 -17.43 35.07 21.81
CA SER A 230 -17.06 35.36 20.43
C SER A 230 -15.79 34.59 20.06
N ASP A 231 -15.85 33.84 18.98
CA ASP A 231 -14.72 33.10 18.39
C ASP A 231 -14.03 33.88 17.25
N SER A 232 -14.35 35.16 17.11
CA SER A 232 -13.75 36.07 16.11
C SER A 232 -12.26 36.35 16.34
N SER A 233 -11.69 35.91 17.47
CA SER A 233 -10.30 36.16 17.84
C SER A 233 -9.63 34.89 18.37
N VAL A 234 -8.37 34.70 18.01
CA VAL A 234 -7.52 33.57 18.44
C VAL A 234 -6.27 34.11 19.11
N SER A 235 -5.97 33.58 20.29
CA SER A 235 -4.69 33.81 20.98
C SER A 235 -3.90 32.50 21.01
N MET A 236 -2.61 32.56 20.66
CA MET A 236 -1.74 31.40 20.56
C MET A 236 -0.47 31.63 21.37
N SER A 237 -0.09 30.64 22.18
CA SER A 237 1.23 30.57 22.81
C SER A 237 2.10 29.59 22.04
N SER A 238 3.32 30.01 21.69
CA SER A 238 4.24 29.25 20.85
C SER A 238 5.56 29.01 21.58
N LEU A 239 6.17 27.86 21.32
CA LEU A 239 7.48 27.47 21.82
C LEU A 239 8.36 27.05 20.64
N VAL A 240 9.61 27.51 20.62
CA VAL A 240 10.59 27.23 19.58
C VAL A 240 11.85 26.65 20.23
N PRO A 241 12.23 25.39 19.95
CA PRO A 241 13.51 24.85 20.38
C PRO A 241 14.64 25.54 19.58
N LEU A 242 15.71 25.94 20.27
CA LEU A 242 16.85 26.65 19.66
C LEU A 242 18.10 25.77 19.59
N LYS A 243 18.50 25.18 20.72
CA LYS A 243 19.71 24.34 20.81
C LYS A 243 19.52 23.20 21.80
N LEU A 244 20.10 22.05 21.48
CA LEU A 244 20.29 20.95 22.41
C LEU A 244 21.79 20.80 22.68
N VAL A 245 22.19 20.91 23.94
CA VAL A 245 23.59 20.94 24.38
C VAL A 245 23.84 19.82 25.38
N SER A 246 25.01 19.18 25.30
CA SER A 246 25.54 18.26 26.33
C SER A 246 26.97 18.68 26.66
N ASN A 247 27.29 18.87 27.94
CA ASN A 247 28.64 19.20 28.40
C ASN A 247 29.32 20.34 27.58
N ASN A 248 28.56 21.41 27.30
CA ASN A 248 28.95 22.56 26.47
C ASN A 248 29.21 22.28 24.98
N SER A 249 28.96 21.06 24.49
CA SER A 249 28.94 20.72 23.07
C SER A 249 27.52 20.76 22.51
N THR A 250 27.36 21.39 21.33
CA THR A 250 26.07 21.44 20.64
C THR A 250 25.80 20.13 19.92
N ILE A 251 24.74 19.43 20.31
CA ILE A 251 24.26 18.20 19.65
C ILE A 251 23.35 18.55 18.48
N TRP A 252 22.53 19.60 18.65
CA TRP A 252 21.59 20.05 17.63
C TRP A 252 21.36 21.56 17.77
N GLU A 253 21.22 22.24 16.64
CA GLU A 253 20.88 23.65 16.55
C GLU A 253 19.80 23.84 15.50
N ASN A 254 18.80 24.65 15.83
CA ASN A 254 17.69 24.94 14.92
C ASN A 254 18.19 25.75 13.73
N PRO A 255 18.11 25.23 12.48
CA PRO A 255 18.58 25.94 11.30
C PRO A 255 17.74 27.18 10.96
N THR A 256 16.49 27.25 11.44
CA THR A 256 15.52 28.30 11.09
C THR A 256 14.71 28.77 12.32
N PRO A 257 15.33 29.47 13.30
CA PRO A 257 14.72 29.80 14.60
C PRO A 257 13.60 30.85 14.57
N SER A 258 13.35 31.45 13.39
CA SER A 258 12.30 32.44 13.14
C SER A 258 11.29 31.97 12.08
N SER A 259 11.40 30.73 11.62
CA SER A 259 10.43 30.12 10.71
C SER A 259 9.16 29.71 11.45
N THR A 260 8.07 29.56 10.70
CA THR A 260 6.83 28.93 11.17
C THR A 260 6.87 27.40 11.09
N HIS A 261 7.93 26.84 10.52
CA HIS A 261 8.19 25.40 10.38
C HIS A 261 9.09 24.86 11.49
#